data_AF-A0A7R8VY33-F1
#
_entry.id   AF-A0A7R8VY33-F1
#
_cell.length_a   1.000
_cell.length_b   1.000
_cell.length_c   1.000
_cell.angle_alpha   90.00
_cell.angle_beta   90.00
_cell.angle_gamma   90.00
#
_symmetry.space_group_name_H-M   'P 1'
#
loop_
_entity.id
_entity.type
_entity.pdbx_description
1 polymer ?
#
loop_
_entity_poly.entity_id
_entity_poly.type
_entity_poly.pdbx_seq_one_letter_code
_entity_poly.pdbx_strand_id
1 'polypeptide(L)'
;MSISLGACLGIILTTSYGLANCHHCLRNAYPTFDPLPVPEDVGEALILTPYIQSGDVDMARKLAKVSEEPFAGLVTSYSGYLTVDPDLNSNLFFWFFPAEFGYEEAPLLLWLQGGPGVSSLFGLFGENGPFSVDETGSKLITRPSSWHRNHSIIYIDSPVGTGYSFTESDQGYATNQTQIGSELYTALLQFLWLFPELQTHDFFITGESYAGKYIPALGYAIYKNNPLSELKINLKGMAIGNGFTDPLTQSRSADLLFSLGLIDRKYADGLRSREDQFVAALLTGNYSEAYNVSTVDICLL
;
A
#
# COMPACT_ATOMS: atom_id res chain seq x y z
N MET A 1 29.26 23.91 -4.08
CA MET A 1 27.89 23.53 -3.71
C MET A 1 27.21 22.95 -4.93
N SER A 2 27.26 21.63 -5.05
CA SER A 2 26.66 20.85 -6.14
C SER A 2 25.66 19.92 -5.48
N ILE A 3 24.37 20.18 -5.67
CA ILE A 3 23.29 19.33 -5.17
C ILE A 3 23.10 18.24 -6.21
N SER A 4 23.60 17.04 -5.89
CA SER A 4 23.31 15.81 -6.63
C SER A 4 21.93 15.30 -6.21
N LEU A 5 20.89 15.70 -6.94
CA LEU A 5 19.58 15.05 -6.88
C LEU A 5 19.62 13.78 -7.73
N GLY A 6 20.13 12.71 -7.14
CA GLY A 6 20.01 11.35 -7.68
C GLY A 6 18.64 10.78 -7.32
N ALA A 7 17.63 11.08 -8.11
CA ALA A 7 16.37 10.33 -8.07
C ALA A 7 16.62 8.98 -8.77
N CYS A 8 16.97 7.95 -8.00
CA CYS A 8 16.78 6.58 -8.45
C CYS A 8 15.28 6.40 -8.69
N LEU A 9 14.87 6.29 -9.97
CA LEU A 9 13.62 5.63 -10.30
C LEU A 9 13.60 4.30 -9.54
N GLY A 10 12.60 4.09 -8.70
CA GLY A 10 12.41 2.87 -7.93
C GLY A 10 12.21 1.67 -8.85
N ILE A 11 13.33 1.08 -9.29
CA ILE A 11 13.40 -0.29 -9.78
C ILE A 11 13.44 -1.14 -8.53
N ILE A 12 12.38 -1.91 -8.30
CA ILE A 12 12.34 -2.91 -7.24
C ILE A 12 13.46 -3.92 -7.53
N LEU A 13 14.54 -3.83 -6.77
CA LEU A 13 15.60 -4.84 -6.73
C LEU A 13 15.07 -6.04 -5.96
N THR A 14 14.51 -7.03 -6.66
CA THR A 14 14.45 -8.40 -6.13
C THR A 14 15.60 -9.19 -6.74
N THR A 15 16.56 -9.60 -5.90
CA THR A 15 17.56 -10.60 -6.29
C THR A 15 16.87 -11.96 -6.41
N SER A 16 16.32 -12.29 -7.58
CA SER A 16 15.81 -13.63 -7.86
C SER A 16 16.95 -14.54 -8.32
N TYR A 17 17.79 -14.98 -7.38
CA TYR A 17 18.66 -16.12 -7.66
C TYR A 17 17.84 -17.42 -7.54
N GLY A 18 17.54 -18.02 -8.69
CA GLY A 18 17.32 -19.46 -8.83
C GLY A 18 15.91 -19.99 -8.56
N LEU A 19 14.97 -19.79 -9.50
CA LEU A 19 13.78 -20.65 -9.63
C LEU A 19 13.43 -20.87 -11.12
N ALA A 20 14.30 -21.59 -11.83
CA ALA A 20 13.90 -22.22 -13.09
C ALA A 20 13.23 -23.58 -12.77
N ASN A 21 11.99 -23.75 -13.23
CA ASN A 21 11.18 -24.99 -13.24
C ASN A 21 10.32 -25.32 -12.01
N CYS A 22 9.37 -24.45 -11.65
CA CYS A 22 8.27 -24.86 -10.77
C CYS A 22 6.99 -24.06 -11.08
N HIS A 23 6.02 -24.72 -11.72
CA HIS A 23 4.71 -24.13 -12.08
C HIS A 23 3.84 -23.72 -10.88
N HIS A 24 4.25 -24.02 -9.64
CA HIS A 24 3.55 -23.66 -8.40
C HIS A 24 4.35 -22.71 -7.47
N CYS A 25 5.52 -22.23 -7.87
CA CYS A 25 6.43 -21.50 -6.96
C CYS A 25 6.18 -19.98 -6.87
N LEU A 26 5.08 -19.47 -7.42
CA LEU A 26 4.71 -18.05 -7.29
C LEU A 26 4.20 -17.67 -5.89
N ARG A 27 4.12 -18.63 -4.96
CA ARG A 27 3.56 -18.37 -3.63
C ARG A 27 4.47 -17.56 -2.70
N ASN A 28 5.74 -17.34 -3.06
CA ASN A 28 6.69 -16.54 -2.28
C ASN A 28 7.80 -15.98 -3.18
N ALA A 29 7.46 -15.07 -4.10
CA ALA A 29 8.48 -14.33 -4.86
C ALA A 29 9.27 -13.34 -4.00
N TYR A 30 8.75 -13.03 -2.80
CA TYR A 30 9.42 -12.20 -1.81
C TYR A 30 10.04 -13.09 -0.73
N PRO A 31 11.30 -12.85 -0.34
CA PRO A 31 11.91 -13.58 0.75
C PRO A 31 11.09 -13.40 2.03
N THR A 32 10.80 -14.50 2.72
CA THR A 32 10.31 -14.45 4.10
C THR A 32 11.44 -13.90 4.95
N PHE A 33 11.27 -12.69 5.47
CA PHE A 33 12.25 -12.10 6.36
C PHE A 33 12.13 -12.78 7.73
N ASP A 34 13.24 -13.32 8.24
CA ASP A 34 13.31 -13.69 9.65
C ASP A 34 13.31 -12.38 10.45
N PRO A 35 12.23 -12.04 11.17
CA PRO A 35 12.18 -10.79 11.91
C PRO A 35 13.36 -10.74 12.87
N LEU A 36 14.00 -9.56 12.94
CA LEU A 36 15.03 -9.35 13.95
C LEU A 36 14.41 -9.65 15.32
N PRO A 37 15.11 -10.39 16.21
CA PRO A 37 14.59 -10.68 17.52
C PRO A 37 14.27 -9.36 18.22
N VAL A 38 12.99 -9.13 18.49
CA VAL A 38 12.55 -7.97 19.26
C VAL A 38 12.93 -8.28 20.71
N PRO A 39 13.81 -7.48 21.34
CA PRO A 39 14.36 -7.82 22.66
C PRO A 39 13.32 -7.86 23.78
N GLU A 40 12.15 -7.27 23.54
CA GLU A 40 11.09 -7.04 24.51
C GLU A 40 9.74 -7.53 23.97
N ASP A 41 8.86 -7.94 24.88
CA ASP A 41 7.46 -8.25 24.58
C ASP A 41 6.73 -6.96 24.17
N VAL A 42 6.32 -6.88 22.90
CA VAL A 42 5.60 -5.74 22.32
C VAL A 42 4.07 -5.88 22.43
N GLY A 43 3.59 -6.92 23.12
CA GLY A 43 2.17 -7.22 23.29
C GLY A 43 1.54 -7.97 22.12
N GLU A 44 0.24 -8.23 22.25
CA GLU A 44 -0.56 -8.90 21.23
C GLU A 44 -1.12 -7.88 20.21
N ALA A 45 -1.42 -8.37 19.00
CA ALA A 45 -2.06 -7.55 17.97
C ALA A 45 -3.43 -7.04 18.43
N LEU A 46 -3.63 -5.72 18.40
CA LEU A 46 -4.90 -5.09 18.76
C LEU A 46 -5.96 -5.29 17.66
N ILE A 47 -6.68 -6.41 17.72
CA ILE A 47 -7.78 -6.69 16.79
C ILE A 47 -9.04 -5.95 17.22
N LEU A 48 -9.46 -4.94 16.43
CA LEU A 48 -10.59 -4.08 16.77
C LEU A 48 -11.95 -4.66 16.33
N THR A 49 -11.95 -5.58 15.36
CA THR A 49 -13.16 -6.15 14.76
C THR A 49 -14.18 -6.69 15.77
N PRO A 50 -13.81 -7.43 16.84
CA PRO A 50 -14.77 -7.88 17.84
C PRO A 50 -15.51 -6.75 18.56
N TYR A 51 -14.82 -5.64 18.86
CA TYR A 51 -15.43 -4.47 19.50
C TYR A 51 -16.35 -3.71 18.54
N ILE A 52 -15.94 -3.60 17.28
CA ILE A 52 -16.76 -2.98 16.23
C ILE A 52 -18.06 -3.79 16.02
N GLN A 53 -17.96 -5.12 15.95
CA GLN A 53 -19.11 -6.01 15.76
C GLN A 53 -20.06 -6.05 16.97
N SER A 54 -19.54 -5.89 18.18
CA SER A 54 -20.37 -5.81 19.39
C SER A 54 -21.01 -4.43 19.61
N GLY A 55 -20.63 -3.43 18.81
CA GLY A 55 -21.08 -2.04 18.93
C GLY A 55 -20.35 -1.23 20.00
N ASP A 56 -19.29 -1.78 20.62
CA ASP A 56 -18.48 -1.09 21.62
C ASP A 56 -17.40 -0.18 20.96
N VAL A 57 -17.89 0.76 20.14
CA VAL A 57 -17.06 1.67 19.34
C VAL A 57 -16.22 2.60 20.21
N ASP A 58 -16.74 3.02 21.37
CA ASP A 58 -16.02 3.88 22.31
C ASP A 58 -14.80 3.15 22.90
N MET A 59 -14.95 1.88 23.29
CA MET A 59 -13.81 1.08 23.72
C MET A 59 -12.83 0.85 22.57
N ALA A 60 -13.32 0.50 21.38
CA ALA A 60 -12.48 0.28 20.21
C ALA A 60 -11.61 1.51 19.89
N ARG A 61 -12.19 2.72 19.89
CA ARG A 61 -11.45 3.98 19.69
C ARG A 61 -10.46 4.26 20.82
N LYS A 62 -10.87 3.99 22.06
CA LYS A 62 -10.00 4.19 23.22
C LYS A 62 -8.76 3.31 23.13
N LEU A 63 -8.92 2.04 22.76
CA LEU A 63 -7.82 1.10 22.56
C LEU A 63 -6.96 1.47 21.35
N ALA A 64 -7.59 1.89 20.25
CA ALA A 64 -6.88 2.25 19.02
C ALA A 64 -6.02 3.51 19.16
N LYS A 65 -6.34 4.42 20.10
CA LYS A 65 -5.63 5.68 20.26
C LYS A 65 -4.16 5.44 20.60
N VAL A 66 -3.26 5.95 19.76
CA VAL A 66 -1.82 5.86 20.00
C VAL A 66 -1.42 6.83 21.12
N SER A 67 -1.02 6.28 22.26
CA SER A 67 -0.62 7.04 23.45
C SER A 67 0.81 6.78 23.91
N GLU A 68 1.54 5.90 23.24
CA GLU A 68 2.89 5.50 23.63
C GLU A 68 3.96 6.41 23.00
N GLU A 69 5.03 6.64 23.74
CA GLU A 69 6.24 7.29 23.21
C GLU A 69 6.85 6.41 22.10
N PRO A 70 7.44 6.99 21.04
CA PRO A 70 7.71 8.41 20.84
C PRO A 70 6.58 9.21 20.19
N PHE A 71 5.37 8.65 20.03
CA PHE A 71 4.25 9.30 19.33
C PHE A 71 3.37 10.14 20.26
N ALA A 72 3.35 9.80 21.55
CA ALA A 72 2.55 10.45 22.58
C ALA A 72 2.69 11.97 22.55
N GLY A 73 1.55 12.68 22.43
CA GLY A 73 1.51 14.13 22.48
C GLY A 73 2.07 14.86 21.25
N LEU A 74 2.62 14.16 20.24
CA LEU A 74 3.09 14.79 19.00
C LEU A 74 1.95 15.02 18.01
N VAL A 75 1.25 13.94 17.62
CA VAL A 75 0.13 13.98 16.68
C VAL A 75 -0.92 12.97 17.13
N THR A 76 -2.17 13.40 17.21
CA THR A 76 -3.29 12.50 17.54
C THR A 76 -3.44 11.49 16.42
N SER A 77 -3.46 10.20 16.76
CA SER A 77 -3.62 9.13 15.79
C SER A 77 -4.22 7.87 16.41
N TYR A 78 -4.70 6.99 15.55
CA TYR A 78 -5.36 5.74 15.93
C TYR A 78 -4.86 4.60 15.05
N SER A 79 -4.45 3.48 15.65
CA SER A 79 -3.97 2.32 14.90
C SER A 79 -4.53 1.04 15.47
N GLY A 80 -4.56 0.01 14.64
CA GLY A 80 -4.98 -1.33 15.04
C GLY A 80 -5.21 -2.21 13.83
N TYR A 81 -5.87 -3.34 14.06
CA TYR A 81 -6.11 -4.36 13.05
C TYR A 81 -7.61 -4.53 12.78
N LEU A 82 -7.92 -4.69 11.50
CA LEU A 82 -9.26 -4.97 10.99
C LEU A 82 -9.26 -6.33 10.30
N THR A 83 -10.00 -7.28 10.84
CA THR A 83 -10.15 -8.63 10.28
C THR A 83 -10.95 -8.58 8.99
N VAL A 84 -10.35 -9.00 7.89
CA VAL A 84 -10.98 -9.03 6.55
C VAL A 84 -11.39 -10.45 6.12
N ASP A 85 -10.77 -11.47 6.72
CA ASP A 85 -11.17 -12.87 6.59
C ASP A 85 -11.01 -13.59 7.95
N PRO A 86 -12.11 -13.82 8.68
CA PRO A 86 -12.07 -14.49 9.98
C PRO A 86 -11.63 -15.96 9.92
N ASP A 87 -11.93 -16.67 8.82
CA ASP A 87 -11.64 -18.11 8.70
C ASP A 87 -10.13 -18.36 8.54
N LEU A 88 -9.43 -17.39 7.94
CA LEU A 88 -7.99 -17.41 7.74
C LEU A 88 -7.21 -16.52 8.73
N ASN A 89 -7.91 -15.93 9.70
CA ASN A 89 -7.39 -14.90 10.59
C ASN A 89 -6.59 -13.82 9.83
N SER A 90 -7.12 -13.35 8.69
CA SER A 90 -6.48 -12.32 7.87
C SER A 90 -6.87 -10.93 8.35
N ASN A 91 -5.86 -10.13 8.69
CA ASN A 91 -6.01 -8.84 9.35
C ASN A 91 -5.21 -7.77 8.61
N LEU A 92 -5.86 -6.64 8.30
CA LEU A 92 -5.21 -5.46 7.76
C LEU A 92 -4.88 -4.48 8.89
N PHE A 93 -3.62 -4.07 8.98
CA PHE A 93 -3.18 -2.97 9.84
C PHE A 93 -3.56 -1.63 9.21
N PHE A 94 -4.10 -0.73 10.02
CA PHE A 94 -4.31 0.66 9.64
C PHE A 94 -3.68 1.61 10.66
N TRP A 95 -3.35 2.81 10.18
CA TRP A 95 -3.01 3.95 11.02
C TRP A 95 -3.70 5.21 10.49
N PHE A 96 -4.57 5.76 11.32
CA PHE A 96 -5.42 6.90 11.03
C PHE A 96 -4.93 8.17 11.73
N PHE A 97 -4.91 9.26 10.98
CA PHE A 97 -4.57 10.60 11.42
C PHE A 97 -5.73 11.55 11.10
N PRO A 98 -6.51 11.98 12.10
CA PRO A 98 -7.46 13.07 11.94
C PRO A 98 -6.79 14.32 11.39
N ALA A 99 -7.52 15.12 10.61
CA ALA A 99 -7.01 16.41 10.16
C ALA A 99 -6.62 17.30 11.35
N GLU A 100 -5.45 17.93 11.31
CA GLU A 100 -4.96 18.86 12.32
C GLU A 100 -5.87 20.10 12.41
N PHE A 101 -6.34 20.58 11.26
CA PHE A 101 -7.23 21.73 11.15
C PHE A 101 -8.52 21.38 10.38
N GLY A 102 -9.67 21.74 10.96
CA GLY A 102 -10.99 21.59 10.32
C GLY A 102 -11.44 20.14 10.19
N TYR A 103 -11.21 19.32 11.21
CA TYR A 103 -11.52 17.88 11.20
C TYR A 103 -12.94 17.59 10.72
N GLU A 104 -13.92 18.38 11.17
CA GLU A 104 -15.35 18.22 10.92
C GLU A 104 -15.75 18.39 9.45
N GLU A 105 -14.97 19.12 8.65
CA GLU A 105 -15.22 19.31 7.22
C GLU A 105 -14.11 18.74 6.32
N ALA A 106 -12.99 18.31 6.91
CA ALA A 106 -11.83 17.84 6.17
C ALA A 106 -12.15 16.56 5.38
N PRO A 107 -11.73 16.45 4.11
CA PRO A 107 -11.89 15.22 3.35
C PRO A 107 -11.12 14.06 3.98
N LEU A 108 -11.63 12.84 3.79
CA LEU A 108 -10.98 11.61 4.21
C LEU A 108 -10.20 11.00 3.03
N LEU A 109 -8.91 10.80 3.23
CA LEU A 109 -8.02 10.16 2.27
C LEU A 109 -7.65 8.77 2.77
N LEU A 110 -7.71 7.79 1.88
CA LEU A 110 -6.97 6.53 2.05
C LEU A 110 -5.66 6.66 1.27
N TRP A 111 -4.52 6.39 1.89
CA TRP A 111 -3.22 6.25 1.23
C TRP A 111 -2.83 4.77 1.12
N LEU A 112 -2.48 4.35 -0.09
CA LEU A 112 -1.99 3.00 -0.41
C LEU A 112 -0.63 3.06 -1.09
N GLN A 113 0.35 2.38 -0.51
CA GLN A 113 1.64 2.19 -1.17
C GLN A 113 1.60 1.04 -2.18
N GLY A 114 2.55 1.07 -3.13
CA GLY A 114 2.67 0.08 -4.19
C GLY A 114 3.49 -1.17 -3.83
N GLY A 115 4.49 -1.48 -4.65
CA GLY A 115 5.29 -2.70 -4.58
C GLY A 115 4.98 -3.67 -5.73
N PRO A 116 4.10 -4.67 -5.57
CA PRO A 116 3.17 -4.92 -4.46
C PRO A 116 3.87 -5.34 -3.15
N GLY A 117 3.21 -5.13 -2.00
CA GLY A 117 3.70 -5.61 -0.70
C GLY A 117 4.58 -4.65 0.09
N VAL A 118 4.69 -3.39 -0.35
CA VAL A 118 5.38 -2.35 0.43
C VAL A 118 4.40 -1.72 1.42
N SER A 119 4.82 -1.58 2.68
CA SER A 119 4.02 -0.94 3.73
C SER A 119 3.63 0.50 3.36
N SER A 120 2.38 0.86 3.62
CA SER A 120 1.89 2.24 3.50
C SER A 120 2.51 3.18 4.52
N LEU A 121 3.21 2.65 5.53
CA LEU A 121 4.01 3.44 6.44
C LEU A 121 5.25 4.05 5.77
N PHE A 122 5.65 3.55 4.60
CA PHE A 122 6.60 4.27 3.75
C PHE A 122 6.08 5.67 3.41
N GLY A 123 4.82 5.80 2.99
CA GLY A 123 4.21 7.10 2.72
C GLY A 123 4.02 7.94 3.98
N LEU A 124 3.75 7.29 5.12
CA LEU A 124 3.61 7.95 6.40
C LEU A 124 4.93 8.63 6.85
N PHE A 125 6.04 7.90 6.86
CA PHE A 125 7.33 8.39 7.36
C PHE A 125 8.20 9.06 6.29
N GLY A 126 8.05 8.67 5.03
CA GLY A 126 8.89 9.12 3.92
C GLY A 126 8.30 10.27 3.12
N GLU A 127 6.97 10.38 3.04
CA GLU A 127 6.32 11.17 1.98
C GLU A 127 5.36 12.23 2.53
N ASN A 128 4.09 11.85 2.72
CA ASN A 128 2.99 12.78 2.98
C ASN A 128 2.47 12.74 4.43
N GLY A 129 2.93 11.78 5.23
CA GLY A 129 2.49 11.65 6.62
C GLY A 129 3.10 12.65 7.58
N PRO A 130 2.61 12.64 8.84
CA PRO A 130 2.93 13.65 9.85
C PRO A 130 4.38 13.61 10.31
N PHE A 131 5.10 12.53 10.06
CA PHE A 131 6.41 12.28 10.63
C PHE A 131 7.49 12.16 9.56
N SER A 132 8.70 12.44 10.01
CA SER A 132 9.97 12.03 9.43
C SER A 132 10.83 11.47 10.55
N VAL A 133 11.78 10.63 10.21
CA VAL A 133 12.76 10.12 11.18
C VAL A 133 14.07 10.88 10.97
N ASP A 134 14.77 11.21 12.06
CA ASP A 134 16.11 11.80 11.99
C ASP A 134 17.12 10.86 11.31
N GLU A 135 18.28 11.41 10.93
CA GLU A 135 19.33 10.66 10.22
C GLU A 135 19.83 9.43 10.98
N THR A 136 19.67 9.42 12.32
CA THR A 136 20.08 8.33 13.21
C THR A 136 18.99 7.28 13.43
N GLY A 137 17.76 7.49 12.92
CA GLY A 137 16.66 6.56 13.13
C GLY A 137 16.05 6.61 14.53
N SER A 138 16.46 7.56 15.36
CA SER A 138 16.23 7.58 16.81
C SER A 138 15.15 8.55 17.27
N LYS A 139 14.78 9.52 16.43
CA LYS A 139 13.81 10.56 16.80
C LYS A 139 12.81 10.83 15.70
N LEU A 140 11.55 11.00 16.11
CA LEU A 140 10.49 11.51 15.26
C LEU A 140 10.52 13.04 15.17
N ILE A 141 10.36 13.54 13.95
CA ILE A 141 10.25 14.96 13.63
C ILE A 141 8.93 15.18 12.90
N THR A 142 8.12 16.12 13.38
CA THR A 142 6.85 16.46 12.71
C THR A 142 7.11 17.17 11.39
N ARG A 143 6.30 16.84 10.36
CA ARG A 143 6.45 17.32 8.98
C ARG A 143 5.50 18.49 8.71
N PRO A 144 6.00 19.72 8.51
CA PRO A 144 5.15 20.89 8.25
C PRO A 144 4.38 20.81 6.92
N SER A 145 4.82 19.98 5.98
CA SER A 145 4.17 19.77 4.69
C SER A 145 3.26 18.54 4.65
N SER A 146 2.95 17.95 5.81
CA SER A 146 2.10 16.76 5.85
C SER A 146 0.69 17.06 5.35
N TRP A 147 0.10 16.10 4.65
CA TRP A 147 -1.27 16.20 4.17
C TRP A 147 -2.30 16.17 5.30
N HIS A 148 -1.96 15.59 6.45
CA HIS A 148 -2.89 15.54 7.60
C HIS A 148 -3.21 16.93 8.17
N ARG A 149 -2.52 17.99 7.74
CA ARG A 149 -2.80 19.35 8.20
C ARG A 149 -4.23 19.79 7.89
N ASN A 150 -4.79 19.35 6.76
CA ASN A 150 -6.12 19.75 6.29
C ASN A 150 -6.93 18.59 5.70
N HIS A 151 -6.45 17.36 5.81
CA HIS A 151 -7.15 16.14 5.41
C HIS A 151 -7.05 15.12 6.53
N SER A 152 -8.08 14.32 6.72
CA SER A 152 -8.01 13.13 7.56
C SER A 152 -7.42 12.00 6.71
N ILE A 153 -6.43 11.24 7.19
CA ILE A 153 -5.70 10.27 6.36
C ILE A 153 -5.61 8.90 7.04
N ILE A 154 -5.96 7.86 6.31
CA ILE A 154 -5.79 6.46 6.69
C ILE A 154 -4.63 5.88 5.87
N TYR A 155 -3.63 5.32 6.52
CA TYR A 155 -2.63 4.47 5.90
C TYR A 155 -3.02 3.02 6.16
N ILE A 156 -3.15 2.20 5.13
CA ILE A 156 -3.45 0.76 5.27
C ILE A 156 -2.32 -0.04 4.64
N ASP A 157 -1.75 -0.96 5.40
CA ASP A 157 -0.81 -1.95 4.87
C ASP A 157 -1.59 -3.01 4.09
N SER A 158 -1.55 -2.95 2.76
CA SER A 158 -2.33 -3.81 1.88
C SER A 158 -1.49 -4.30 0.70
N PRO A 159 -1.67 -5.55 0.24
CA PRO A 159 -2.62 -6.59 0.70
C PRO A 159 -2.25 -7.26 2.03
N VAL A 160 -3.07 -8.20 2.51
CA VAL A 160 -2.74 -9.08 3.65
C VAL A 160 -1.33 -9.67 3.48
N GLY A 161 -0.52 -9.62 4.55
CA GLY A 161 0.91 -9.98 4.52
C GLY A 161 1.87 -8.81 4.28
N THR A 162 1.35 -7.62 3.94
CA THR A 162 2.16 -6.40 3.77
C THR A 162 2.43 -5.75 5.12
N GLY A 163 3.67 -5.31 5.35
CA GLY A 163 4.02 -4.53 6.55
C GLY A 163 3.59 -5.24 7.84
N TYR A 164 2.70 -4.59 8.61
CA TYR A 164 2.16 -5.18 9.83
C TYR A 164 0.94 -6.08 9.61
N SER A 165 0.30 -6.05 8.44
CA SER A 165 -0.86 -6.90 8.11
C SER A 165 -0.46 -8.37 7.99
N PHE A 166 -1.29 -9.28 8.50
CA PHE A 166 -0.92 -10.69 8.61
C PHE A 166 -2.11 -11.65 8.40
N THR A 167 -1.80 -12.93 8.25
CA THR A 167 -2.73 -14.06 8.23
C THR A 167 -2.06 -15.28 8.85
N GLU A 168 -2.84 -16.23 9.37
CA GLU A 168 -2.33 -17.51 9.89
C GLU A 168 -2.21 -18.60 8.81
N SER A 169 -2.57 -18.28 7.56
CA SER A 169 -2.58 -19.23 6.45
C SER A 169 -2.10 -18.60 5.15
N ASP A 170 -1.25 -19.30 4.39
CA ASP A 170 -0.83 -18.90 3.04
C ASP A 170 -2.02 -18.74 2.05
N GLN A 171 -3.21 -19.22 2.41
CA GLN A 171 -4.43 -18.99 1.63
C GLN A 171 -4.97 -17.56 1.79
N GLY A 172 -4.59 -16.85 2.86
CA GLY A 172 -5.00 -15.48 3.12
C GLY A 172 -4.25 -14.45 2.27
N TYR A 173 -3.14 -14.82 1.64
CA TYR A 173 -2.43 -13.91 0.73
C TYR A 173 -3.22 -13.71 -0.56
N ALA A 174 -3.47 -12.44 -0.89
CA ALA A 174 -4.25 -12.08 -2.05
C ALA A 174 -3.58 -12.51 -3.36
N THR A 175 -4.34 -13.19 -4.23
CA THR A 175 -3.82 -13.69 -5.52
C THR A 175 -4.26 -12.86 -6.73
N ASN A 176 -5.17 -11.90 -6.52
CA ASN A 176 -5.71 -11.06 -7.59
C ASN A 176 -6.28 -9.75 -7.05
N GLN A 177 -6.48 -8.78 -7.94
CA GLN A 177 -6.97 -7.43 -7.60
C GLN A 177 -8.40 -7.41 -7.07
N THR A 178 -9.26 -8.35 -7.48
CA THR A 178 -10.64 -8.44 -6.99
C THR A 178 -10.65 -8.75 -5.48
N GLN A 179 -9.80 -9.68 -5.05
CA GLN A 179 -9.64 -10.00 -3.63
C GLN A 179 -9.12 -8.79 -2.84
N ILE A 180 -8.06 -8.14 -3.31
CA ILE A 180 -7.51 -6.93 -2.67
C ILE A 180 -8.57 -5.83 -2.53
N GLY A 181 -9.32 -5.55 -3.59
CA GLY A 181 -10.39 -4.56 -3.58
C GLY A 181 -11.51 -4.92 -2.58
N SER A 182 -11.84 -6.20 -2.45
CA SER A 182 -12.84 -6.69 -1.48
C SER A 182 -12.35 -6.57 -0.03
N GLU A 183 -11.12 -6.97 0.25
CA GLU A 183 -10.51 -6.89 1.60
C GLU A 183 -10.39 -5.43 2.05
N LEU A 184 -9.90 -4.54 1.18
CA LEU A 184 -9.84 -3.10 1.45
C LEU A 184 -11.23 -2.49 1.68
N TYR A 185 -12.24 -2.93 0.91
CA TYR A 185 -13.63 -2.48 1.12
C TYR A 185 -14.15 -2.92 2.50
N THR A 186 -13.93 -4.18 2.88
CA THR A 186 -14.30 -4.71 4.20
C THR A 186 -13.61 -3.95 5.33
N ALA A 187 -12.32 -3.63 5.19
CA ALA A 187 -11.59 -2.82 6.15
C ALA A 187 -12.15 -1.39 6.23
N LEU A 188 -12.45 -0.74 5.11
CA LEU A 188 -13.03 0.61 5.11
C LEU A 188 -14.42 0.67 5.76
N LEU A 189 -15.26 -0.35 5.57
CA LEU A 189 -16.54 -0.40 6.28
C LEU A 189 -16.34 -0.47 7.79
N GLN A 190 -15.42 -1.33 8.27
CA GLN A 190 -15.11 -1.42 9.69
C GLN A 190 -14.52 -0.11 10.23
N PHE A 191 -13.63 0.53 9.47
CA PHE A 191 -13.10 1.85 9.82
C PHE A 191 -14.21 2.90 9.96
N LEU A 192 -15.19 2.93 9.04
CA LEU A 192 -16.31 3.87 9.11
C LEU A 192 -17.34 3.51 10.19
N TRP A 193 -17.39 2.26 10.66
CA TRP A 193 -18.09 1.90 11.89
C TRP A 193 -17.33 2.33 13.14
N LEU A 194 -15.99 2.28 13.09
CA LEU A 194 -15.14 2.80 14.14
C LEU A 194 -15.23 4.33 14.20
N PHE A 195 -15.33 5.02 13.07
CA PHE A 195 -15.42 6.49 12.94
C PHE A 195 -16.68 6.95 12.17
N PRO A 196 -17.91 6.70 12.67
CA PRO A 196 -19.18 7.06 12.01
C PRO A 196 -19.32 8.51 11.56
N GLU A 197 -18.73 9.46 12.28
CA GLU A 197 -18.74 10.87 11.89
C GLU A 197 -18.11 11.11 10.51
N LEU A 198 -17.17 10.27 10.09
CA LEU A 198 -16.46 10.41 8.82
C LEU A 198 -17.27 9.88 7.62
N GLN A 199 -18.41 9.22 7.83
CA GLN A 199 -19.21 8.63 6.76
C GLN A 199 -19.73 9.67 5.75
N THR A 200 -19.99 10.89 6.21
CA THR A 200 -20.48 11.99 5.37
C THR A 200 -19.35 12.76 4.68
N HIS A 201 -18.10 12.55 5.08
CA HIS A 201 -16.96 13.28 4.55
C HIS A 201 -16.70 12.88 3.10
N ASP A 202 -16.16 13.81 2.31
CA ASP A 202 -15.72 13.48 0.96
C ASP A 202 -14.54 12.51 1.04
N PHE A 203 -14.71 11.33 0.44
CA PHE A 203 -13.71 10.26 0.49
C PHE A 203 -12.93 10.16 -0.82
N PHE A 204 -11.61 10.05 -0.72
CA PHE A 204 -10.73 9.84 -1.85
C PHE A 204 -9.79 8.66 -1.62
N ILE A 205 -9.60 7.85 -2.66
CA ILE A 205 -8.58 6.80 -2.65
C ILE A 205 -7.33 7.36 -3.31
N THR A 206 -6.22 7.35 -2.59
CA THR A 206 -4.95 7.93 -3.02
C THR A 206 -3.81 6.92 -2.84
N GLY A 207 -2.72 7.12 -3.56
CA GLY A 207 -1.55 6.25 -3.45
C GLY A 207 -0.69 6.28 -4.69
N GLU A 208 0.29 5.38 -4.75
CA GLU A 208 1.30 5.41 -5.81
C GLU A 208 1.81 4.04 -6.28
N SER A 209 2.56 4.06 -7.38
CA SER A 209 3.24 2.87 -7.92
C SER A 209 2.24 1.74 -8.21
N TYR A 210 2.40 0.55 -7.65
CA TYR A 210 1.47 -0.57 -7.84
C TYR A 210 0.07 -0.32 -7.28
N ALA A 211 -0.13 0.72 -6.43
CA ALA A 211 -1.47 1.18 -6.07
C ALA A 211 -2.27 1.69 -7.28
N GLY A 212 -1.62 1.95 -8.43
CA GLY A 212 -2.29 2.11 -9.72
C GLY A 212 -3.16 0.92 -10.14
N LYS A 213 -3.04 -0.24 -9.49
CA LYS A 213 -3.97 -1.37 -9.58
C LYS A 213 -4.95 -1.44 -8.40
N TYR A 214 -4.47 -1.23 -7.18
CA TYR A 214 -5.29 -1.30 -5.96
C TYR A 214 -6.41 -0.27 -5.93
N ILE A 215 -6.08 0.98 -6.32
CA ILE A 215 -7.00 2.11 -6.25
C ILE A 215 -8.22 1.88 -7.15
N PRO A 216 -8.07 1.54 -8.45
CA PRO A 216 -9.21 1.13 -9.28
C PRO A 216 -9.95 -0.11 -8.77
N ALA A 217 -9.24 -1.10 -8.21
CA ALA A 217 -9.85 -2.32 -7.70
C ALA A 217 -10.79 -2.03 -6.51
N LEU A 218 -10.34 -1.23 -5.55
CA LEU A 218 -11.17 -0.75 -4.45
C LEU A 218 -12.29 0.17 -4.94
N GLY A 219 -11.99 1.12 -5.83
CA GLY A 219 -13.01 1.99 -6.42
C GLY A 219 -14.14 1.21 -7.09
N TYR A 220 -13.80 0.11 -7.77
CA TYR A 220 -14.78 -0.81 -8.36
C TYR A 220 -15.55 -1.61 -7.31
N ALA A 221 -14.89 -2.08 -6.24
CA ALA A 221 -15.55 -2.75 -5.13
C ALA A 221 -16.57 -1.82 -4.43
N ILE A 222 -16.21 -0.56 -4.20
CA ILE A 222 -17.11 0.47 -3.67
C ILE A 222 -18.29 0.67 -4.64
N TYR A 223 -18.02 0.90 -5.93
CA TYR A 223 -19.08 1.09 -6.93
C TYR A 223 -20.11 -0.04 -6.95
N LYS A 224 -19.65 -1.30 -6.84
CA LYS A 224 -20.53 -2.47 -6.83
C LYS A 224 -21.32 -2.64 -5.54
N ASN A 225 -20.67 -2.45 -4.40
CA ASN A 225 -21.24 -2.79 -3.10
C ASN A 225 -21.99 -1.63 -2.45
N ASN A 226 -21.62 -0.37 -2.73
CA ASN A 226 -22.29 0.80 -2.17
C ASN A 226 -23.81 0.77 -2.39
N PRO A 227 -24.38 0.46 -3.58
CA PRO A 227 -25.83 0.41 -3.75
C PRO A 227 -26.54 -0.59 -2.83
N LEU A 228 -25.87 -1.67 -2.45
CA LEU A 228 -26.42 -2.78 -1.66
C LEU A 228 -26.17 -2.66 -0.15
N SER A 229 -25.14 -1.89 0.24
CA SER A 229 -24.74 -1.71 1.65
C SER A 229 -25.61 -0.69 2.38
N GLU A 230 -25.90 -0.88 3.67
CA GLU A 230 -26.53 0.17 4.49
C GLU A 230 -25.55 1.33 4.74
N LEU A 231 -24.31 0.98 5.07
CA LEU A 231 -23.20 1.91 5.20
C LEU A 231 -22.64 2.29 3.83
N LYS A 232 -22.75 3.55 3.44
CA LYS A 232 -22.27 4.07 2.15
C LYS A 232 -20.92 4.75 2.32
N ILE A 233 -19.99 4.49 1.40
CA ILE A 233 -18.73 5.24 1.30
C ILE A 233 -18.92 6.40 0.32
N ASN A 234 -18.77 7.66 0.76
CA ASN A 234 -18.95 8.87 -0.06
C ASN A 234 -17.73 9.13 -0.98
N LEU A 235 -17.43 8.18 -1.87
CA LEU A 235 -16.29 8.26 -2.81
C LEU A 235 -16.49 9.41 -3.81
N LYS A 236 -15.59 10.39 -3.80
CA LYS A 236 -15.58 11.55 -4.71
C LYS A 236 -14.52 11.47 -5.80
N GLY A 237 -13.42 10.76 -5.56
CA GLY A 237 -12.35 10.70 -6.54
C GLY A 237 -11.23 9.72 -6.17
N MET A 238 -10.30 9.60 -7.10
CA MET A 238 -9.11 8.77 -6.98
C MET A 238 -7.90 9.56 -7.47
N ALA A 239 -6.76 9.46 -6.77
CA ALA A 239 -5.50 10.07 -7.17
C ALA A 239 -4.39 9.02 -7.18
N ILE A 240 -3.69 8.87 -8.32
CA ILE A 240 -2.68 7.84 -8.53
C ILE A 240 -1.36 8.51 -8.92
N GLY A 241 -0.38 8.51 -8.01
CA GLY A 241 0.98 8.98 -8.27
C GLY A 241 1.81 7.91 -8.97
N ASN A 242 2.42 8.24 -10.11
CA ASN A 242 3.37 7.35 -10.82
C ASN A 242 2.88 5.89 -10.97
N GLY A 243 1.59 5.71 -11.23
CA GLY A 243 0.93 4.41 -11.10
C GLY A 243 1.27 3.42 -12.23
N PHE A 244 1.38 2.14 -11.87
CA PHE A 244 1.41 1.03 -12.84
C PHE A 244 -0.01 0.53 -13.11
N THR A 245 -0.69 1.11 -14.10
CA THR A 245 -2.12 0.91 -14.37
C THR A 245 -2.37 0.15 -15.68
N ASP A 246 -1.65 0.49 -16.74
CA ASP A 246 -1.74 -0.16 -18.06
C ASP A 246 -0.37 -0.72 -18.49
N PRO A 247 -0.07 -1.99 -18.16
CA PRO A 247 1.20 -2.62 -18.49
C PRO A 247 1.51 -2.62 -19.99
N LEU A 248 0.50 -2.73 -20.86
CA LEU A 248 0.72 -2.82 -22.30
C LEU A 248 1.30 -1.51 -22.85
N THR A 249 0.75 -0.37 -22.43
CA THR A 249 1.25 0.95 -22.85
C THR A 249 2.49 1.37 -22.06
N GLN A 250 2.54 1.09 -20.75
CA GLN A 250 3.59 1.58 -19.87
C GLN A 250 4.90 0.77 -19.93
N SER A 251 4.88 -0.43 -20.53
CA SER A 251 6.09 -1.25 -20.72
C SER A 251 6.96 -0.80 -21.90
N ARG A 252 6.65 0.32 -22.56
CA ARG A 252 7.43 0.89 -23.66
C ARG A 252 8.33 2.03 -23.15
N SER A 253 9.41 1.66 -22.47
CA SER A 253 10.34 2.56 -21.79
C SER A 253 11.63 2.84 -22.56
N ALA A 254 12.03 1.96 -23.49
CA ALA A 254 13.31 2.06 -24.20
C ALA A 254 13.50 3.39 -24.92
N ASP A 255 12.46 3.87 -25.60
CA ASP A 255 12.52 5.13 -26.35
C ASP A 255 12.64 6.34 -25.42
N LEU A 256 11.96 6.31 -24.28
CA LEU A 256 12.06 7.35 -23.26
C LEU A 256 13.47 7.39 -22.67
N LEU A 257 13.99 6.24 -22.21
CA LEU A 257 15.31 6.14 -21.60
C LEU A 257 16.42 6.56 -22.58
N PHE A 258 16.31 6.17 -23.85
CA PHE A 258 17.25 6.57 -24.90
C PHE A 258 17.18 8.08 -25.17
N SER A 259 15.97 8.64 -25.28
CA SER A 259 15.77 10.07 -25.54
C SER A 259 16.25 10.97 -24.39
N LEU A 260 16.21 10.45 -23.16
CA LEU A 260 16.78 11.12 -21.97
C LEU A 260 18.30 10.94 -21.83
N GLY A 261 18.94 10.15 -22.70
CA GLY A 261 20.38 9.87 -22.63
C GLY A 261 20.78 8.96 -21.46
N LEU A 262 19.83 8.23 -20.87
CA LEU A 262 20.08 7.29 -19.76
C LEU A 262 20.66 5.96 -20.27
N ILE A 263 20.42 5.62 -21.54
CA ILE A 263 20.93 4.40 -22.18
C ILE A 263 21.44 4.73 -23.58
N ASP A 264 22.41 3.94 -24.07
CA ASP A 264 22.89 4.04 -25.45
C ASP A 264 21.97 3.31 -26.44
N ARG A 265 22.31 3.38 -27.73
CA ARG A 265 21.51 2.75 -28.79
C ARG A 265 21.44 1.23 -28.65
N LYS A 266 22.54 0.58 -28.25
CA LYS A 266 22.62 -0.88 -28.10
C LYS A 266 21.69 -1.35 -26.99
N TYR A 267 21.66 -0.65 -25.85
CA TYR A 267 20.74 -0.94 -24.76
C TYR A 267 19.30 -0.68 -25.15
N ALA A 268 19.01 0.41 -25.86
CA ALA A 268 17.67 0.70 -26.34
C ALA A 268 17.13 -0.41 -27.27
N ASP A 269 17.95 -0.91 -28.19
CA ASP A 269 17.56 -2.02 -29.08
C ASP A 269 17.33 -3.33 -28.32
N GLY A 270 18.17 -3.63 -27.33
CA GLY A 270 17.99 -4.79 -26.45
C GLY A 270 16.70 -4.71 -25.62
N LEU A 271 16.41 -3.52 -25.08
CA LEU A 271 15.21 -3.30 -24.26
C LEU A 271 13.94 -3.40 -25.11
N ARG A 272 13.88 -2.79 -26.30
CA ARG A 272 12.73 -2.95 -27.22
C ARG A 272 12.38 -4.42 -27.51
N SER A 273 13.38 -5.27 -27.73
CA SER A 273 13.17 -6.71 -27.94
C SER A 273 12.55 -7.39 -26.72
N ARG A 274 12.95 -7.01 -25.51
CA ARG A 274 12.35 -7.53 -24.27
C ARG A 274 10.95 -6.97 -24.04
N GLU A 275 10.72 -5.70 -24.35
CA GLU A 275 9.39 -5.09 -24.27
C GLU A 275 8.41 -5.82 -25.23
N ASP A 276 8.85 -6.23 -26.40
CA ASP A 276 8.05 -7.03 -27.34
C ASP A 276 7.73 -8.43 -26.78
N GLN A 277 8.70 -9.10 -26.16
CA GLN A 277 8.49 -10.39 -25.48
C GLN A 277 7.50 -10.24 -24.32
N PHE A 278 7.65 -9.18 -23.52
CA PHE A 278 6.74 -8.86 -22.42
C PHE A 278 5.30 -8.68 -22.92
N VAL A 279 5.10 -7.89 -23.98
CA VAL A 279 3.76 -7.68 -24.56
C VAL A 279 3.20 -8.97 -25.15
N ALA A 280 4.00 -9.76 -25.85
CA ALA A 280 3.55 -11.05 -26.38
C ALA A 280 3.10 -12.01 -25.25
N ALA A 281 3.85 -12.07 -24.15
CA ALA A 281 3.48 -12.86 -22.97
C ALA A 281 2.18 -12.36 -22.32
N LEU A 282 2.01 -11.04 -22.17
CA LEU A 282 0.76 -10.46 -21.67
C LEU A 282 -0.45 -10.78 -22.54
N LEU A 283 -0.33 -10.63 -23.86
CA LEU A 283 -1.43 -10.87 -24.80
C LEU A 283 -1.87 -12.34 -24.86
N THR A 284 -0.99 -13.26 -24.48
CA THR A 284 -1.29 -14.70 -24.38
C THR A 284 -1.74 -15.13 -22.98
N GLY A 285 -1.82 -14.19 -22.02
CA GLY A 285 -2.18 -14.46 -20.63
C GLY A 285 -1.09 -15.18 -19.83
N ASN A 286 0.14 -15.26 -20.35
CA ASN A 286 1.26 -15.88 -19.65
C ASN A 286 1.96 -14.85 -18.74
N TYR A 287 1.31 -14.54 -17.62
CA TYR A 287 1.78 -13.51 -16.68
C TYR A 287 3.10 -13.85 -15.99
N SER A 288 3.40 -15.15 -15.79
CA SER A 288 4.68 -15.59 -15.23
C SER A 288 5.84 -15.27 -16.17
N GLU A 289 5.65 -15.52 -17.46
CA GLU A 289 6.66 -15.17 -18.47
C GLU A 289 6.80 -13.65 -18.59
N ALA A 290 5.68 -12.92 -18.61
CA ALA A 290 5.71 -11.45 -18.62
C ALA A 290 6.50 -10.92 -17.41
N TYR A 291 6.27 -11.46 -16.21
CA TYR A 291 7.05 -11.10 -15.02
C TYR A 291 8.54 -11.38 -15.21
N ASN A 292 8.91 -12.59 -15.62
CA ASN A 292 10.32 -12.97 -15.80
C ASN A 292 11.03 -12.08 -16.83
N VAL A 293 10.40 -11.79 -17.98
CA VAL A 293 10.98 -10.91 -19.00
C VAL A 293 11.18 -9.48 -18.46
N SER A 294 10.29 -9.02 -17.58
CA SER A 294 10.38 -7.71 -16.95
C SER A 294 11.43 -7.61 -15.83
N THR A 295 11.78 -8.74 -15.17
CA THR A 295 12.66 -8.78 -14.00
C THR A 295 14.09 -9.19 -14.29
N VAL A 296 14.39 -9.72 -15.47
CA VAL A 296 15.79 -10.07 -15.83
C VAL A 296 16.62 -8.78 -15.97
N ASP A 297 17.47 -8.53 -14.99
CA ASP A 297 18.67 -7.70 -14.99
C ASP A 297 18.76 -6.50 -15.96
N ILE A 298 18.37 -5.33 -15.45
CA ILE A 298 19.14 -4.08 -15.69
C ILE A 298 20.47 -4.12 -14.89
N CYS A 299 20.63 -5.08 -13.96
CA CYS A 299 21.81 -5.26 -13.11
C CYS A 299 22.99 -6.03 -13.73
N LEU A 300 22.95 -6.39 -15.01
CA LEU A 300 24.14 -6.92 -15.73
C LEU A 300 24.91 -5.81 -16.46
N LEU A 301 24.97 -4.60 -15.86
CA LEU A 301 25.76 -3.45 -16.32
C LEU A 301 26.60 -2.84 -15.19
#